data_AF-A0A058Z9Q0-F1
#
_entry.id   AF-A0A058Z9Q0-F1
#
_cell.length_a   1.000
_cell.length_b   1.000
_cell.length_c   1.000
_cell.angle_alpha   90.00
_cell.angle_beta   90.00
_cell.angle_gamma   90.00
#
_symmetry.space_group_name_H-M   'P 1'
#
loop_
_entity.id
_entity.type
_entity.pdbx_description
1 polymer ?
#
loop_
_entity_poly.entity_id
_entity_poly.type
_entity_poly.pdbx_seq_one_letter_code
_entity_poly.pdbx_strand_id
1 'polypeptide(L)'
;MATFAPKYPVVQPNPTFLETTKNIRDSDILKGGAVAAVSMGFLFYPTSIRSVIPANRPAVIALSTFLCAVGGFSVAYFESSFRLMGLKLNDLEVAQHGVYNAAAERMK
;
A
#
# COMPACT_ATOMS: atom_id res chain seq x y z
N MET A 1 -12.92 2.36 -24.02
CA MET A 1 -12.33 2.37 -22.68
C MET A 1 -13.08 1.34 -21.85
N ALA A 2 -12.43 0.30 -21.34
CA ALA A 2 -13.09 -0.63 -20.44
C ALA A 2 -13.36 0.10 -19.12
N THR A 3 -14.62 0.37 -18.81
CA THR A 3 -15.03 0.87 -17.51
C THR A 3 -14.79 -0.26 -16.51
N PHE A 4 -13.69 -0.18 -15.75
CA PHE A 4 -13.43 -1.08 -14.63
C PHE A 4 -14.47 -0.80 -13.54
N ALA A 5 -15.62 -1.45 -13.64
CA ALA A 5 -16.60 -1.43 -12.57
C ALA A 5 -16.03 -2.17 -11.35
N PRO A 6 -16.10 -1.59 -10.15
CA PRO A 6 -15.64 -2.26 -8.94
C PRO A 6 -16.46 -3.53 -8.72
N LYS A 7 -15.78 -4.63 -8.44
CA LYS A 7 -16.41 -5.95 -8.23
C LYS A 7 -17.08 -6.05 -6.85
N TYR A 8 -16.59 -5.29 -5.88
CA TYR A 8 -17.05 -5.27 -4.49
C TYR A 8 -17.76 -3.94 -4.20
N PRO A 9 -18.65 -3.89 -3.19
CA PRO A 9 -19.31 -2.64 -2.80
C PRO A 9 -18.28 -1.54 -2.54
N VAL A 10 -18.47 -0.38 -3.15
CA VAL A 10 -17.61 0.78 -2.90
C VAL A 10 -17.93 1.29 -1.50
N VAL A 11 -16.90 1.57 -0.69
CA VAL A 11 -17.04 2.25 0.60
C VAL A 11 -16.75 3.74 0.42
N GLN A 12 -15.68 4.05 -0.30
CA GLN A 12 -15.32 5.41 -0.66
C GLN A 12 -14.71 5.46 -2.07
N PRO A 13 -15.29 6.20 -3.01
CA PRO A 13 -14.77 6.26 -4.38
C PRO A 13 -13.44 7.02 -4.48
N ASN A 14 -13.22 8.01 -3.61
CA ASN A 14 -11.98 8.79 -3.56
C ASN A 14 -11.51 8.91 -2.10
N PRO A 15 -10.85 7.88 -1.55
CA PRO A 15 -10.40 7.89 -0.16
C PRO A 15 -9.26 8.89 0.02
N THR A 16 -9.34 9.68 1.08
CA THR A 16 -8.26 10.60 1.45
C THR A 16 -7.07 9.82 2.01
N PHE A 17 -5.89 10.47 2.06
CA PHE A 17 -4.68 9.86 2.62
C PHE A 17 -4.89 9.41 4.08
N LEU A 18 -5.57 10.22 4.89
CA LEU A 18 -5.84 9.91 6.30
C LEU A 18 -6.83 8.76 6.47
N GLU A 19 -7.85 8.65 5.63
CA GLU A 19 -8.79 7.52 5.67
C GLU A 19 -8.11 6.23 5.25
N THR A 20 -7.31 6.26 4.18
CA THR A 20 -6.59 5.08 3.71
C THR A 20 -5.60 4.56 4.75
N THR A 21 -4.83 5.46 5.37
CA THR A 21 -3.80 5.09 6.36
C THR A 21 -4.38 4.56 7.66
N LYS A 22 -5.55 5.08 8.08
CA LYS A 22 -6.28 4.55 9.24
C LYS A 22 -6.90 3.17 8.99
N ASN A 23 -7.19 2.84 7.73
CA ASN A 23 -7.80 1.57 7.31
C ASN A 23 -6.78 0.47 6.93
N ILE A 24 -5.49 0.70 7.18
CA ILE A 24 -4.45 -0.32 6.93
C ILE A 24 -4.66 -1.47 7.92
N ARG A 25 -4.72 -2.71 7.41
CA ARG A 25 -4.78 -3.91 8.25
C ARG A 25 -3.38 -4.39 8.60
N ASP A 26 -3.25 -5.14 9.70
CA ASP A 26 -2.00 -5.79 10.09
C ASP A 26 -1.43 -6.69 8.98
N SER A 27 -2.31 -7.35 8.20
CA SER A 27 -1.91 -8.14 7.05
C SER A 27 -1.24 -7.33 5.95
N ASP A 28 -1.60 -6.06 5.79
CA ASP A 28 -1.03 -5.17 4.79
C ASP A 28 0.32 -4.62 5.25
N ILE A 29 0.45 -4.36 6.55
CA ILE A 29 1.73 -4.03 7.18
C ILE A 29 2.70 -5.20 7.02
N LEU A 30 2.24 -6.43 7.26
CA LEU A 30 3.05 -7.63 7.08
C LEU A 30 3.50 -7.79 5.61
N LYS A 31 2.59 -7.61 4.65
CA LYS A 31 2.92 -7.64 3.21
C LYS A 31 3.91 -6.54 2.84
N GLY A 32 3.67 -5.31 3.28
CA GLY A 32 4.55 -4.17 3.04
C GLY A 32 5.94 -4.40 3.63
N GLY A 33 6.02 -4.91 4.85
CA GLY A 33 7.27 -5.30 5.51
C GLY A 33 8.00 -6.42 4.78
N ALA A 34 7.28 -7.44 4.31
CA ALA A 34 7.87 -8.52 3.49
C ALA A 34 8.45 -7.97 2.18
N VAL A 35 7.72 -7.07 1.50
CA VAL A 35 8.21 -6.42 0.28
C VAL A 35 9.44 -5.56 0.56
N ALA A 36 9.45 -4.81 1.67
CA ALA A 36 10.61 -4.01 2.07
C ALA A 36 11.83 -4.90 2.34
N ALA A 37 11.65 -6.02 3.05
CA ALA A 37 12.73 -6.97 3.37
C ALA A 37 13.30 -7.65 2.12
N VAL A 38 12.44 -8.10 1.20
CA VAL A 38 12.87 -8.71 -0.07
C VAL A 38 13.57 -7.68 -0.94
N SER A 39 13.05 -6.47 -1.04
CA SER A 39 13.67 -5.35 -1.78
C SER A 39 15.05 -5.02 -1.22
N MET A 40 15.19 -5.02 0.11
CA MET A 40 16.47 -4.81 0.78
C MET A 40 17.46 -5.94 0.43
N GLY A 41 17.05 -7.20 0.55
CA GLY A 41 17.87 -8.34 0.14
C GLY A 41 18.31 -8.24 -1.32
N PHE A 42 17.42 -7.83 -2.22
CA PHE A 42 17.71 -7.66 -3.63
C PHE A 42 18.70 -6.54 -3.93
N LEU A 43 18.69 -5.44 -3.17
CA LEU A 43 19.67 -4.35 -3.31
C LEU A 43 21.06 -4.74 -2.75
N PHE A 44 21.11 -5.51 -1.67
CA PHE A 44 22.35 -5.88 -1.00
C PHE A 44 23.04 -7.12 -1.60
N TYR A 45 22.28 -8.04 -2.18
CA TYR A 45 22.83 -9.25 -2.80
C TYR A 45 23.83 -8.95 -3.95
N PRO A 46 23.51 -8.14 -4.97
CA PRO A 46 24.46 -7.86 -6.06
C PRO A 46 25.62 -6.94 -5.64
N THR A 47 25.43 -6.05 -4.65
CA THR A 47 26.51 -5.22 -4.12
C THR A 47 27.51 -6.03 -3.30
N SER A 48 27.09 -7.18 -2.76
CA SER A 48 27.98 -8.15 -2.12
C SER A 48 28.83 -8.95 -3.13
N ILE A 49 28.32 -9.15 -4.36
CA ILE A 49 28.96 -9.97 -5.41
C ILE A 49 29.86 -9.12 -6.32
N ARG A 50 29.48 -7.86 -6.60
CA ARG A 50 30.24 -6.96 -7.48
C ARG A 50 30.44 -5.62 -6.77
N SER A 51 31.67 -5.36 -6.35
CA SER A 51 32.11 -4.20 -5.56
C SER A 51 32.14 -2.87 -6.35
N VAL A 52 31.10 -2.58 -7.13
CA VAL A 52 31.00 -1.35 -7.95
C VAL A 52 30.59 -0.14 -7.08
N ILE A 53 29.90 -0.39 -5.97
CA ILE A 53 29.54 0.60 -4.94
C ILE A 53 29.91 -0.01 -3.59
N PRO A 54 30.69 0.64 -2.72
CA PRO A 54 30.92 0.14 -1.38
C PRO A 54 29.59 0.12 -0.61
N ALA A 55 28.97 -1.06 -0.52
CA ALA A 55 27.71 -1.31 0.17
C ALA A 55 27.73 -0.83 1.64
N ASN A 56 28.92 -0.72 2.22
CA ASN A 56 29.14 -0.34 3.61
C ASN A 56 29.14 1.17 3.86
N ARG A 57 28.85 2.01 2.86
CA ARG A 57 28.67 3.45 3.13
C ARG A 57 27.37 3.65 3.90
N PRO A 58 27.41 4.26 5.10
CA PRO A 58 26.21 4.44 5.92
C PRO A 58 25.12 5.23 5.18
N ALA A 59 25.51 6.17 4.30
CA ALA A 59 24.58 6.91 3.45
C ALA A 59 23.82 6.02 2.45
N VAL A 60 24.48 5.00 1.87
CA VAL A 60 23.85 4.06 0.92
C VAL A 60 22.89 3.14 1.66
N ILE A 61 23.28 2.68 2.86
CA ILE A 61 22.42 1.87 3.73
C ILE A 61 21.19 2.67 4.17
N ALA A 62 21.37 3.92 4.61
CA ALA A 62 20.27 4.79 5.03
C ALA A 62 19.29 5.05 3.88
N LEU A 63 19.80 5.39 2.70
CA LEU A 63 18.96 5.66 1.53
C LEU A 63 18.21 4.41 1.05
N SER A 64 18.90 3.27 0.94
CA SER A 64 18.27 2.01 0.53
C SER A 64 17.20 1.55 1.53
N THR A 65 17.48 1.67 2.84
CA THR A 65 16.50 1.38 3.89
C THR A 65 15.28 2.28 3.77
N PHE A 66 15.49 3.59 3.56
CA PHE A 66 14.40 4.55 3.37
C PHE A 66 13.56 4.21 2.14
N LEU A 67 14.18 3.93 1.00
CA LEU A 67 13.48 3.56 -0.24
C LEU A 67 12.68 2.26 -0.08
N CYS A 68 13.27 1.25 0.57
CA CYS A 68 12.59 -0.01 0.87
C CYS A 68 11.39 0.21 1.80
N ALA A 69 11.53 1.06 2.83
CA ALA A 69 10.44 1.40 3.74
C ALA A 69 9.30 2.14 3.02
N VAL A 70 9.63 3.10 2.15
CA VAL A 70 8.64 3.79 1.31
C VAL A 70 7.92 2.81 0.38
N GLY A 71 8.66 1.92 -0.29
CA GLY A 71 8.07 0.90 -1.15
C GLY A 71 7.13 -0.05 -0.41
N GLY A 72 7.54 -0.51 0.77
CA GLY A 72 6.71 -1.35 1.65
C GLY A 72 5.44 -0.63 2.11
N PHE A 73 5.56 0.63 2.53
CA PHE A 73 4.41 1.46 2.91
C PHE A 73 3.45 1.67 1.74
N SER A 74 3.96 1.95 0.53
CA SER A 74 3.13 2.13 -0.66
C SER A 74 2.30 0.88 -0.98
N VAL A 75 2.86 -0.32 -0.81
CA VAL A 75 2.11 -1.57 -0.98
C VAL A 75 0.94 -1.66 -0.01
N ALA A 76 1.17 -1.36 1.27
CA ALA A 76 0.11 -1.37 2.28
C ALA A 76 -0.97 -0.31 1.99
N TYR A 77 -0.54 0.87 1.56
CA TYR A 77 -1.43 1.96 1.17
C TYR A 77 -2.33 1.56 -0.02
N PHE A 78 -1.75 1.00 -1.09
CA PHE A 78 -2.51 0.57 -2.25
C PHE A 78 -3.49 -0.56 -1.94
N GLU A 79 -3.09 -1.54 -1.12
CA GLU A 79 -3.98 -2.60 -0.64
C GLU A 79 -5.20 -2.01 0.09
N SER A 80 -4.99 -1.05 0.99
CA SER A 80 -6.07 -0.37 1.72
C SER A 80 -6.97 0.45 0.77
N SER A 81 -6.39 1.26 -0.13
CA SER A 81 -7.16 2.06 -1.08
C SER A 81 -8.02 1.20 -2.00
N PHE A 82 -7.47 0.08 -2.51
CA PHE A 82 -8.21 -0.82 -3.39
C PHE A 82 -9.40 -1.49 -2.70
N ARG A 83 -9.33 -1.76 -1.39
CA ARG A 83 -10.47 -2.25 -0.63
C ARG A 83 -11.54 -1.17 -0.46
N LEU A 84 -11.15 0.07 -0.14
CA LEU A 84 -12.10 1.18 0.00
C LEU A 84 -12.83 1.50 -1.32
N MET A 85 -12.11 1.41 -2.45
CA MET A 85 -12.66 1.62 -3.79
C MET A 85 -13.47 0.42 -4.33
N GLY A 86 -13.58 -0.69 -3.59
CA GLY A 86 -14.31 -1.89 -4.05
C GLY A 86 -13.61 -2.69 -5.15
N LEU A 87 -12.30 -2.49 -5.34
CA LEU A 87 -11.46 -3.26 -6.28
C LEU A 87 -10.97 -4.58 -5.66
N LYS A 88 -10.91 -4.66 -4.33
CA LYS A 88 -10.59 -5.86 -3.56
C LYS A 88 -11.70 -6.19 -2.55
N LEU A 89 -11.69 -7.45 -2.08
CA LEU A 89 -12.62 -7.94 -1.07
C LEU A 89 -12.55 -7.05 0.18
N ASN A 90 -13.70 -6.57 0.64
CA ASN A 90 -13.78 -5.51 1.63
C ASN A 90 -14.90 -5.70 2.68
N ASP A 91 -15.23 -6.96 3.01
CA ASP A 91 -16.33 -7.27 3.93
C ASP A 91 -16.19 -6.58 5.31
N LEU A 92 -14.96 -6.44 5.80
CA LEU A 92 -14.70 -5.77 7.08
C LEU A 92 -14.86 -4.25 6.97
N GLU A 93 -14.42 -3.65 5.88
CA GLU A 93 -14.54 -2.21 5.64
C GLU A 93 -16.01 -1.82 5.44
N VAL A 94 -16.78 -2.66 4.76
CA VAL A 94 -18.23 -2.48 4.62
C VAL A 94 -18.93 -2.59 5.98
N ALA A 95 -18.51 -3.52 6.84
CA ALA A 95 -19.05 -3.63 8.18
C ALA A 95 -18.69 -2.42 9.07
N GLN A 96 -17.52 -1.83 8.88
CA GLN A 96 -17.04 -0.69 9.67
C GLN A 96 -17.59 0.67 9.20
N HIS A 97 -17.67 0.87 7.89
CA HIS A 97 -17.98 2.16 7.28
C HIS A 97 -19.33 2.19 6.54
N GLY A 98 -19.95 1.03 6.33
CA GLY A 98 -21.13 0.88 5.48
C GLY A 98 -20.78 0.84 4.00
N VAL A 99 -21.82 0.78 3.16
CA VAL A 99 -21.69 0.89 1.70
C VAL A 99 -21.87 2.34 1.30
N TYR A 100 -21.04 2.79 0.36
CA TYR A 100 -21.17 4.11 -0.25
C TYR A 100 -22.56 4.31 -0.86
N ASN A 101 -23.23 5.38 -0.44
CA ASN A 101 -24.51 5.80 -1.01
C ASN A 101 -24.34 7.14 -1.75
N ALA A 102 -24.24 7.07 -3.07
CA ALA A 102 -24.11 8.24 -3.95
C ALA A 102 -25.25 9.27 -3.78
N ALA A 103 -26.42 8.82 -3.33
CA ALA A 103 -27.57 9.68 -3.07
C ALA A 103 -27.38 10.58 -1.83
N ALA A 104 -26.59 10.13 -0.83
CA ALA A 104 -26.35 10.88 0.40
C ALA A 104 -25.33 12.01 0.23
N GLU A 105 -24.34 11.84 -0.65
CA GLU A 105 -23.35 12.89 -0.94
C GLU A 105 -23.91 14.05 -1.76
N ARG A 106 -24.90 13.82 -2.64
CA ARG A 106 -25.51 14.90 -3.43
C ARG A 106 -26.38 15.86 -2.62
N MET A 107 -26.71 15.53 -1.37
CA MET A 107 -27.52 16.36 -0.47
C MET A 107 -26.68 17.18 0.53
N LYS A 108 -25.35 17.07 0.46
CA LYS A 108 -24.41 17.73 1.36
C LYS A 108 -23.66 18.84 0.63
#